data_AF-A0A2E3BQM1-F1
#
_entry.id   AF-A0A2E3BQM1-F1
#
_cell.length_a   1.000
_cell.length_b   1.000
_cell.length_c   1.000
_cell.angle_alpha   90.00
_cell.angle_beta   90.00
_cell.angle_gamma   90.00
#
_symmetry.space_group_name_H-M   'P 1'
#
loop_
_entity.id
_entity.type
_entity.pdbx_description
1 polymer ?
#
loop_
_entity_poly.entity_id
_entity_poly.type
_entity_poly.pdbx_seq_one_letter_code
_entity_poly.pdbx_strand_id
1 'polypeptide(L)'
;MALKPLILEMGTGIDLHGQNATEAARRAVWNAVHQSSIMGLGLFGPDTSKNMIVEVTIAISRPDEVDEDVVLAVLPHGTGKLKVIQGGMEIEGREGSGDFTLIANAAVIAKIDV
;
A
#
# COMPACT_ATOMS: atom_id res chain seq x y z
N MET A 1 -0.55 -14.01 -21.46
CA MET A 1 -0.16 -15.23 -20.73
C MET A 1 -0.70 -15.10 -19.30
N ALA A 2 -0.26 -15.88 -18.33
CA ALA A 2 -0.68 -15.73 -16.93
C ALA A 2 0.23 -14.74 -16.21
N LEU A 3 -0.34 -13.79 -15.46
CA LEU A 3 0.42 -12.82 -14.66
C LEU A 3 1.29 -13.53 -13.62
N LYS A 4 2.59 -13.20 -13.59
CA LYS A 4 3.56 -13.74 -12.62
C LYS A 4 4.08 -12.64 -11.69
N PRO A 5 4.27 -12.91 -10.38
CA PRO A 5 4.87 -11.97 -9.45
C PRO A 5 6.29 -11.60 -9.88
N LEU A 6 6.58 -10.31 -9.93
CA LEU A 6 7.91 -9.76 -10.20
C LEU A 6 8.63 -9.36 -8.92
N ILE A 7 7.93 -8.64 -8.05
CA ILE A 7 8.47 -8.10 -6.79
C ILE A 7 7.37 -8.05 -5.73
N LEU A 8 7.77 -8.24 -4.47
CA LEU A 8 6.98 -7.95 -3.29
C LEU A 8 7.67 -6.81 -2.54
N GLU A 9 6.97 -5.69 -2.39
CA GLU A 9 7.41 -4.52 -1.65
C GLU A 9 6.56 -4.38 -0.39
N MET A 10 7.16 -3.98 0.72
CA MET A 10 6.48 -3.88 2.00
C MET A 10 6.74 -2.51 2.61
N GLY A 11 5.74 -1.94 3.26
CA GLY A 11 5.84 -0.61 3.83
C GLY A 11 4.99 -0.46 5.09
N THR A 12 5.33 0.56 5.87
CA THR A 12 4.55 0.96 7.06
C THR A 12 4.19 2.42 6.96
N GLY A 13 2.97 2.75 7.36
CA GLY A 13 2.44 4.11 7.39
C GLY A 13 1.81 4.39 8.74
N ILE A 14 2.00 5.60 9.23
CA ILE A 14 1.59 6.01 10.57
C ILE A 14 0.80 7.31 10.44
N ASP A 15 -0.37 7.36 11.08
CA ASP A 15 -1.09 8.59 11.36
C ASP A 15 -1.12 8.82 12.87
N LEU A 16 -0.49 9.91 13.33
CA LEU A 16 -0.13 10.09 14.74
C LEU A 16 -1.29 10.57 15.62
N HIS A 17 -1.96 11.65 15.17
CA HIS A 17 -3.03 12.33 15.92
C HIS A 17 -4.30 12.51 15.07
N GLY A 18 -4.24 12.18 13.78
CA GLY A 18 -5.27 12.48 12.80
C GLY A 18 -6.39 11.45 12.71
N GLN A 19 -6.30 10.36 13.48
CA GLN A 19 -7.21 9.21 13.49
C GLN A 19 -7.73 8.81 12.10
N ASN A 20 -6.90 8.97 11.08
CA ASN A 20 -7.27 8.85 9.69
C ASN A 20 -6.66 7.56 9.12
N ALA A 21 -7.50 6.52 9.05
CA ALA A 21 -7.11 5.22 8.53
C ALA A 21 -6.60 5.30 7.07
N THR A 22 -7.21 6.15 6.26
CA THR A 22 -6.81 6.40 4.87
C THR A 22 -5.40 6.97 4.79
N GLU A 23 -5.04 7.96 5.61
CA GLU A 23 -3.70 8.54 5.57
C GLU A 23 -2.62 7.56 6.04
N ALA A 24 -2.88 6.77 7.09
CA ALA A 24 -1.97 5.70 7.51
C ALA A 24 -1.77 4.68 6.37
N ALA A 25 -2.86 4.22 5.73
CA ALA A 25 -2.83 3.31 4.59
C ALA A 25 -2.06 3.89 3.38
N ARG A 26 -2.36 5.13 3.00
CA ARG A 26 -1.70 5.86 1.89
C ARG A 26 -0.20 5.98 2.12
N ARG A 27 0.22 6.31 3.35
CA ARG A 27 1.64 6.38 3.75
C ARG A 27 2.32 5.02 3.69
N ALA A 28 1.62 3.94 4.06
CA ALA A 28 2.17 2.58 4.01
C ALA A 28 2.47 2.15 2.57
N VAL A 29 1.55 2.39 1.64
CA VAL A 29 1.75 2.11 0.21
C VAL A 29 2.86 3.00 -0.36
N TRP A 30 2.86 4.29 -0.02
CA TRP A 30 3.91 5.20 -0.46
C TRP A 30 5.28 4.73 0.00
N ASN A 31 5.40 4.36 1.29
CA ASN A 31 6.63 3.82 1.85
C ASN A 31 7.09 2.54 1.14
N ALA A 32 6.17 1.63 0.81
CA ALA A 32 6.49 0.38 0.12
C ALA A 32 7.12 0.62 -1.26
N VAL A 33 6.51 1.47 -2.10
CA VAL A 33 6.91 1.62 -3.52
C VAL A 33 7.98 2.68 -3.77
N HIS A 34 8.38 3.46 -2.75
CA HIS A 34 9.40 4.53 -2.90
C HIS A 34 10.77 4.17 -2.32
N GLN A 35 10.96 2.94 -1.83
CA GLN A 35 12.26 2.45 -1.34
C GLN A 35 13.02 1.60 -2.35
N SER A 36 12.40 1.26 -3.48
CA SER A 36 13.00 0.40 -4.51
C SER A 36 12.97 1.07 -5.88
N SER A 37 13.77 0.56 -6.81
CA SER A 37 13.73 0.93 -8.22
C SER A 37 13.88 -0.32 -9.09
N ILE A 38 12.89 -0.59 -9.92
CA ILE A 38 12.86 -1.77 -10.80
C ILE A 38 13.57 -1.44 -12.12
N MET A 39 14.89 -1.22 -12.07
CA MET A 39 15.68 -0.80 -13.24
C MET A 39 15.58 -1.75 -14.44
N GLY A 40 15.38 -3.05 -14.20
CA GLY A 40 15.27 -4.08 -15.24
C GLY A 40 13.87 -4.20 -15.87
N LEU A 41 12.89 -3.38 -15.48
CA LEU A 41 11.50 -3.52 -15.94
C LEU A 41 11.36 -3.41 -17.47
N GLY A 42 12.19 -2.58 -18.12
CA GLY A 42 12.19 -2.41 -19.57
C GLY A 42 12.67 -3.63 -20.35
N LEU A 43 13.36 -4.58 -19.70
CA LEU A 43 13.80 -5.83 -20.34
C LEU A 43 12.62 -6.72 -20.77
N PHE A 44 11.44 -6.50 -20.19
CA PHE A 44 10.21 -7.24 -20.50
C PHE A 44 9.33 -6.54 -21.57
N GLY A 45 9.75 -5.37 -22.05
CA GLY A 45 9.06 -4.60 -23.10
C GLY A 45 8.72 -3.16 -22.70
N PRO A 46 8.46 -2.27 -23.67
CA PRO A 46 8.29 -0.83 -23.44
C PRO A 46 7.03 -0.47 -22.64
N ASP A 47 5.98 -1.29 -22.71
CA ASP A 47 4.71 -1.04 -22.02
C ASP A 47 4.57 -1.82 -20.69
N THR A 48 5.61 -2.54 -20.26
CA THR A 48 5.57 -3.37 -19.04
C THR A 48 5.15 -2.56 -17.81
N SER A 49 5.64 -1.33 -17.67
CA SER A 49 5.29 -0.47 -16.53
C SER A 49 3.82 -0.09 -16.52
N LYS A 50 3.23 0.17 -17.68
CA LYS A 50 1.81 0.55 -17.81
C LYS A 50 0.88 -0.65 -17.62
N ASN A 51 1.29 -1.81 -18.13
CA ASN A 51 0.46 -3.00 -18.19
C ASN A 51 0.57 -3.90 -16.95
N MET A 52 1.46 -3.59 -16.01
CA MET A 52 1.56 -4.37 -14.77
C MET A 52 0.28 -4.29 -13.95
N ILE A 53 -0.06 -5.38 -13.27
CA ILE A 53 -1.10 -5.38 -12.24
C ILE A 53 -0.42 -5.31 -10.88
N VAL A 54 -0.88 -4.38 -10.04
CA VAL A 54 -0.33 -4.17 -8.70
C VAL A 54 -1.38 -4.60 -7.68
N GLU A 55 -1.13 -5.71 -6.99
CA GLU A 55 -1.98 -6.18 -5.90
C GLU A 55 -1.48 -5.57 -4.59
N VAL A 56 -2.30 -4.72 -3.99
CA VAL A 56 -2.01 -4.02 -2.74
C VAL A 56 -2.84 -4.67 -1.63
N THR A 57 -2.18 -5.18 -0.60
CA THR A 57 -2.84 -5.61 0.64
C THR A 57 -2.45 -4.67 1.78
N ILE A 58 -3.43 -4.12 2.48
CA ILE A 58 -3.21 -3.23 3.64
C ILE A 58 -3.82 -3.87 4.88
N ALA A 59 -3.04 -3.94 5.96
CA ALA A 59 -3.50 -4.32 7.28
C ALA A 59 -3.54 -3.10 8.20
N ILE A 60 -4.73 -2.77 8.72
CA ILE A 60 -4.97 -1.63 9.62
C ILE A 60 -6.11 -1.97 10.61
N SER A 61 -6.16 -1.29 11.76
CA SER A 61 -7.15 -1.52 12.81
C SER A 61 -8.58 -1.13 12.44
N ARG A 62 -8.73 -0.19 11.49
CA ARG A 62 -10.03 0.34 11.03
C ARG A 62 -10.15 0.18 9.50
N PRO A 63 -10.28 -1.06 8.98
CA PRO A 63 -10.22 -1.33 7.55
C PRO A 63 -11.36 -0.68 6.77
N ASP A 64 -12.53 -0.55 7.38
CA ASP A 64 -13.74 0.01 6.75
C ASP A 64 -13.69 1.54 6.58
N GLU A 65 -12.71 2.22 7.21
CA GLU A 65 -12.51 3.67 7.12
C GLU A 65 -11.48 4.08 6.05
N VAL A 66 -10.97 3.12 5.27
CA VAL A 66 -9.96 3.36 4.23
C VAL A 66 -10.63 3.69 2.90
N ASP A 67 -10.30 4.86 2.35
CA ASP A 67 -10.66 5.27 1.00
C ASP A 67 -9.71 4.60 -0.01
N GLU A 68 -10.27 3.67 -0.80
CA GLU A 68 -9.53 2.89 -1.79
C GLU A 68 -8.94 3.76 -2.90
N ASP A 69 -9.67 4.74 -3.39
CA ASP A 69 -9.24 5.59 -4.51
C ASP A 69 -8.04 6.45 -4.10
N VAL A 70 -8.07 7.01 -2.89
CA VAL A 70 -6.96 7.80 -2.33
C VAL A 70 -5.70 6.95 -2.16
N VAL A 71 -5.84 5.70 -1.73
CA VAL A 71 -4.72 4.78 -1.54
C VAL A 71 -4.13 4.34 -2.89
N LEU A 72 -4.98 3.95 -3.85
CA LEU A 72 -4.52 3.48 -5.16
C LEU A 72 -3.88 4.59 -6.00
N ALA A 73 -4.28 5.86 -5.80
CA ALA A 73 -3.67 7.02 -6.46
C ALA A 73 -2.17 7.22 -6.11
N VAL A 74 -1.65 6.53 -5.09
CA VAL A 74 -0.22 6.54 -4.72
C VAL A 74 0.65 5.78 -5.73
N LEU A 75 0.08 4.81 -6.43
CA LEU A 75 0.84 3.95 -7.34
C LEU A 75 1.34 4.76 -8.54
N PRO A 76 2.66 4.78 -8.82
CA PRO A 76 3.21 5.57 -9.93
C PRO A 76 2.87 4.97 -11.30
N HIS A 77 2.66 3.65 -11.36
CA HIS A 77 2.49 2.87 -12.57
C HIS A 77 1.57 1.67 -12.33
N GLY A 78 1.09 1.07 -13.42
CA GLY A 78 0.26 -0.13 -13.39
C GLY A 78 -1.20 0.13 -13.03
N THR A 79 -1.97 -0.97 -12.99
CA THR A 79 -3.36 -0.96 -12.52
C THR A 79 -3.43 -1.60 -11.14
N GLY A 80 -3.85 -0.82 -10.14
CA GLY A 80 -3.95 -1.26 -8.75
C GLY A 80 -5.21 -2.08 -8.46
N LYS A 81 -5.09 -3.03 -7.52
CA LYS A 81 -6.20 -3.71 -6.87
C LYS A 81 -5.95 -3.69 -5.37
N LEU A 82 -6.85 -3.08 -4.60
CA LEU A 82 -6.68 -2.99 -3.16
C LEU A 82 -7.45 -4.09 -2.44
N LYS A 83 -6.84 -4.61 -1.38
CA LYS A 83 -7.51 -5.41 -0.36
C LYS A 83 -7.13 -4.84 1.01
N VAL A 84 -8.11 -4.36 1.75
CA VAL A 84 -7.91 -3.90 3.13
C VAL A 84 -8.39 -4.99 4.09
N ILE A 85 -7.59 -5.29 5.11
CA ILE A 85 -7.89 -6.30 6.14
C ILE A 85 -7.65 -5.73 7.53
N GLN A 86 -8.34 -6.30 8.52
CA GLN A 86 -8.07 -6.04 9.93
C GLN A 86 -6.62 -6.42 10.28
N GLY A 87 -5.89 -5.53 10.93
CA GLY A 87 -4.53 -5.77 11.40
C GLY A 87 -3.84 -4.49 11.85
N GLY A 88 -2.54 -4.34 11.58
CA GLY A 88 -1.78 -3.14 11.96
C GLY A 88 -1.75 -2.91 13.47
N MET A 89 -1.77 -1.65 13.89
CA MET A 89 -1.85 -1.28 15.30
C MET A 89 -2.62 0.03 15.48
N GLU A 90 -3.36 0.11 16.59
CA GLU A 90 -3.98 1.33 17.08
C GLU A 90 -3.70 1.45 18.57
N ILE A 91 -3.19 2.60 18.98
CA ILE A 91 -2.76 2.83 20.35
C ILE A 91 -3.11 4.24 20.80
N GLU A 92 -3.66 4.35 22.00
CA GLU A 92 -3.89 5.63 22.65
C GLU A 92 -2.58 6.13 23.26
N GLY A 93 -2.17 7.36 22.94
CA GLY A 93 -0.90 7.90 23.44
C GLY A 93 -0.88 8.11 24.96
N ARG A 94 -2.06 8.31 25.56
CA ARG A 94 -2.26 8.41 27.01
C ARG A 94 -3.68 7.95 27.34
N GLU A 95 -3.81 7.06 28.31
CA GLU A 95 -5.11 6.53 28.74
C GLU A 95 -6.16 7.64 28.97
N GLY A 96 -7.28 7.55 28.24
CA GLY A 96 -8.40 8.47 28.33
C GLY A 96 -8.24 9.80 27.59
N SER A 97 -7.22 9.97 26.74
CA SER A 97 -7.07 11.18 25.91
C SER A 97 -8.00 11.21 24.70
N GLY A 98 -8.44 10.06 24.20
CA GLY A 98 -9.09 9.91 22.91
C GLY A 98 -8.18 10.19 21.71
N ASP A 99 -6.87 10.34 21.94
CA ASP A 99 -5.85 10.65 20.91
C ASP A 99 -5.12 9.36 20.51
N PHE A 100 -5.52 8.80 19.37
CA PHE A 100 -5.04 7.51 18.87
C PHE A 100 -4.08 7.69 17.69
N THR A 101 -2.98 6.94 17.76
CA THR A 101 -2.10 6.69 16.62
C THR A 101 -2.55 5.43 15.89
N LEU A 102 -2.70 5.53 14.58
CA LEU A 102 -2.99 4.42 13.67
C LEU A 102 -1.75 4.03 12.89
N ILE A 103 -1.45 2.74 12.83
CA ILE A 103 -0.32 2.17 12.09
C ILE A 103 -0.86 1.14 11.11
N ALA A 104 -0.57 1.37 9.83
CA ALA A 104 -0.88 0.47 8.73
C ALA A 104 0.38 -0.23 8.23
N ASN A 105 0.25 -1.50 7.86
CA ASN A 105 1.25 -2.21 7.06
C ASN A 105 0.71 -2.47 5.66
N ALA A 106 1.55 -2.31 4.64
CA ALA A 106 1.23 -2.60 3.25
C ALA A 106 2.15 -3.69 2.70
N ALA A 107 1.57 -4.59 1.89
CA ALA A 107 2.28 -5.53 1.03
C ALA A 107 1.82 -5.29 -0.41
N VAL A 108 2.75 -4.97 -1.30
CA VAL A 108 2.50 -4.58 -2.69
C VAL A 108 3.19 -5.58 -3.62
N ILE A 109 2.41 -6.32 -4.40
CA ILE A 109 2.91 -7.29 -5.36
C ILE A 109 2.67 -6.76 -6.77
N ALA A 110 3.74 -6.40 -7.47
CA ALA A 110 3.65 -6.11 -8.90
C ALA A 110 3.75 -7.43 -9.69
N LYS A 111 2.80 -7.64 -10.60
CA LYS A 111 2.75 -8.79 -11.52
C LYS A 111 2.82 -8.33 -12.96
N ILE A 112 3.56 -9.07 -13.76
CA ILE A 112 3.75 -8.82 -15.20
C ILE A 112 3.35 -10.04 -16.03
N ASP A 113 3.05 -9.82 -17.30
CA ASP A 113 2.79 -10.91 -18.25
C ASP A 113 4.09 -11.30 -18.97
N VAL A 114 4.59 -12.52 -18.70
CA VAL A 114 5.87 -13.05 -19.22
C VAL A 114 5.82 -14.53 -19.55
#